data_AF-A0A947FAC8-F1
#
_entry.id   AF-A0A947FAC8-F1
#
_cell.length_a   1.000
_cell.length_b   1.000
_cell.length_c   1.000
_cell.angle_alpha   90.00
_cell.angle_beta   90.00
_cell.angle_gamma   90.00
#
_symmetry.space_group_name_H-M   'P 1'
#
loop_
_entity.id
_entity.type
_entity.pdbx_description
1 polymer ?
#
loop_
_entity_poly.entity_id
_entity_poly.type
_entity_poly.pdbx_seq_one_letter_code
_entity_poly.pdbx_strand_id
1 'polypeptide(L)'
;MRKVELIKIDSERGVRENGLGCLTNQKHPGFESKLKWLKKEFENGLRMIILKIDGKSTGMIEYTPSEFFWRPVKAKNYLLIHCLWIVNSKLHKKGYGSLLIKECVKEAKQKKLNGVGVVTSDGPWMAGKKIFLKNGFKQIEEKGRFELLIYQLKKGERPVFINWTENQISSKDFKVIYANQCPMFAKCIPDLKYTAKNKKVNLKFSEIKKGELARNAPTGYGVMSIIKNKKVFADHYISARRFENIMNKEQLNSTK
;
A
#
# COMPACT_ATOMS: atom_id res chain seq x y z
N MET A 1 -2.14 5.31 33.55
CA MET A 1 -2.46 5.53 32.11
C MET A 1 -1.34 4.94 31.26
N ARG A 2 -1.63 4.27 30.14
CA ARG A 2 -0.58 3.83 29.20
C ARG A 2 0.03 5.04 28.51
N LYS A 3 1.35 5.06 28.32
CA LYS A 3 2.04 6.15 27.63
C LYS A 3 1.86 5.98 26.12
N VAL A 4 1.32 7.00 25.45
CA VAL A 4 1.09 7.00 23.99
C VAL A 4 1.97 8.06 23.35
N GLU A 5 2.78 7.66 22.38
CA GLU A 5 3.75 8.53 21.71
C GLU A 5 3.59 8.42 20.19
N LEU A 6 3.68 9.56 19.49
CA LEU A 6 3.67 9.63 18.03
C LEU A 6 5.03 10.10 17.55
N ILE A 7 5.70 9.26 16.75
CA ILE A 7 7.04 9.53 16.24
C ILE A 7 6.94 9.79 14.75
N LYS A 8 7.23 11.04 14.36
CA LYS A 8 7.26 11.46 12.96
C LYS A 8 8.60 11.07 12.35
N ILE A 9 8.57 10.45 11.18
CA ILE A 9 9.73 9.88 10.49
C ILE A 9 9.70 10.32 9.03
N ASP A 10 10.83 10.87 8.60
CA ASP A 10 11.07 11.38 7.25
C ASP A 10 12.52 11.11 6.79
N SER A 11 13.23 10.20 7.45
CA SER A 11 14.63 9.87 7.14
C SER A 11 14.95 8.40 7.41
N GLU A 12 15.99 7.90 6.74
CA GLU A 12 16.54 6.56 6.96
C GLU A 12 16.92 6.34 8.44
N ARG A 13 17.57 7.34 9.06
CA ARG A 13 17.93 7.31 10.48
C ARG A 13 16.71 7.09 11.37
N GLY A 14 15.64 7.86 11.16
CA GLY A 14 14.41 7.73 11.94
C GLY A 14 13.78 6.34 11.83
N VAL A 15 13.85 5.71 10.66
CA VAL A 15 13.38 4.32 10.45
C VAL A 15 14.27 3.31 11.19
N ARG A 16 15.59 3.46 11.16
CA ARG A 16 16.51 2.54 11.88
C ARG A 16 16.28 2.60 13.40
N GLU A 17 16.06 3.80 13.94
CA GLU A 17 15.81 4.03 15.38
C GLU A 17 14.41 3.53 15.83
N ASN A 18 13.40 3.58 14.97
CA ASN A 18 12.00 3.35 15.37
C ASN A 18 11.29 2.17 14.70
N GLY A 19 11.93 1.56 13.70
CA GLY A 19 11.41 0.46 12.90
C GLY A 19 10.45 0.91 11.79
N LEU A 20 9.81 -0.07 11.14
CA LEU A 20 8.87 0.14 10.03
C LEU A 20 7.40 0.10 10.46
N GLY A 21 7.11 0.06 11.76
CA GLY A 21 5.76 -0.07 12.32
C GLY A 21 5.14 -1.46 12.07
N CYS A 22 4.78 -1.75 10.81
CA CYS A 22 4.19 -3.01 10.36
C CYS A 22 5.18 -4.20 10.31
N LEU A 23 6.47 -3.94 10.44
CA LEU A 23 7.53 -4.94 10.56
C LEU A 23 8.45 -4.53 11.73
N THR A 24 8.37 -5.28 12.83
CA THR A 24 9.12 -4.99 14.06
C THR A 24 10.47 -5.69 14.12
N ASN A 25 10.62 -6.83 13.44
CA ASN A 25 11.90 -7.53 13.35
C ASN A 25 12.77 -6.91 12.25
N GLN A 26 13.79 -6.14 12.65
CA GLN A 26 14.72 -5.49 11.71
C GLN A 26 15.61 -6.48 10.96
N LYS A 27 15.82 -7.71 11.48
CA LYS A 27 16.58 -8.77 10.78
C LYS A 27 15.79 -9.40 9.62
N HIS A 28 14.51 -9.07 9.46
CA HIS A 28 13.70 -9.58 8.36
C HIS A 28 14.20 -8.98 7.03
N PRO A 29 14.35 -9.76 5.94
CA PRO A 29 14.90 -9.28 4.66
C PRO A 29 14.08 -8.13 4.03
N GLY A 30 12.80 -8.05 4.39
CA GLY A 30 11.91 -6.94 4.02
C GLY A 30 12.28 -5.58 4.61
N PHE A 31 13.06 -5.56 5.70
CA PHE A 31 13.44 -4.31 6.36
C PHE A 31 14.31 -3.45 5.44
N GLU A 32 15.45 -3.97 5.00
CA GLU A 32 16.39 -3.25 4.12
C GLU A 32 15.77 -2.94 2.75
N SER A 33 14.94 -3.85 2.21
CA SER A 33 14.24 -3.61 0.94
C SER A 33 13.29 -2.41 1.01
N LYS A 34 12.49 -2.33 2.08
CA LYS A 34 11.60 -1.18 2.31
C LYS A 34 12.37 0.07 2.69
N LEU A 35 13.45 -0.05 3.46
CA LEU A 35 14.27 1.09 3.85
C LEU A 35 14.90 1.78 2.62
N LYS A 36 15.42 0.98 1.67
CA LYS A 36 15.96 1.50 0.40
C LYS A 36 14.89 2.21 -0.43
N TRP A 37 13.65 1.71 -0.41
CA TRP A 37 12.51 2.38 -1.06
C TRP A 37 12.17 3.69 -0.33
N LEU A 38 12.00 3.65 0.99
CA LEU A 38 11.68 4.80 1.83
C LEU A 38 12.69 5.94 1.69
N LYS A 39 13.98 5.62 1.64
CA LYS A 39 15.05 6.63 1.47
C LYS A 39 14.76 7.58 0.29
N LYS A 40 14.38 7.01 -0.86
CA LYS A 40 14.04 7.77 -2.06
C LYS A 40 12.72 8.51 -1.92
N GLU A 41 11.71 7.87 -1.32
CA GLU A 41 10.40 8.48 -1.20
C GLU A 41 10.36 9.60 -0.15
N PHE A 42 11.24 9.57 0.85
CA PHE A 42 11.40 10.67 1.80
C PHE A 42 11.86 11.96 1.12
N GLU A 43 12.76 11.86 0.13
CA GLU A 43 13.18 12.99 -0.73
C GLU A 43 11.98 13.54 -1.53
N ASN A 44 11.06 12.66 -1.93
CA ASN A 44 9.79 13.01 -2.59
C ASN A 44 8.69 13.50 -1.63
N GLY A 45 8.99 13.67 -0.34
CA GLY A 45 8.05 14.19 0.65
C GLY A 45 7.17 13.15 1.34
N LEU A 46 7.42 11.85 1.17
CA LEU A 46 6.77 10.80 1.96
C LEU A 46 7.03 11.02 3.45
N ARG A 47 6.02 10.74 4.27
CA ARG A 47 6.09 10.83 5.73
C ARG A 47 5.49 9.59 6.37
N MET A 48 6.07 9.19 7.48
CA MET A 48 5.58 8.12 8.32
C MET A 48 5.35 8.63 9.74
N ILE A 49 4.31 8.14 10.40
CA ILE A 49 4.13 8.34 11.84
C ILE A 49 3.98 6.98 12.48
N ILE A 50 4.86 6.66 13.44
CA ILE A 50 4.78 5.45 14.26
C ILE A 50 4.11 5.80 15.58
N LEU A 51 3.08 5.05 15.92
CA LEU A 51 2.43 5.12 17.22
C LEU A 51 3.05 4.08 18.14
N LYS A 52 3.61 4.54 19.27
CA LYS A 52 4.13 3.69 20.33
C LYS A 52 3.21 3.72 21.55
N ILE A 53 2.99 2.55 22.15
CA ILE A 53 2.32 2.39 23.45
C ILE A 53 3.31 1.71 24.38
N ASP A 54 3.62 2.37 25.50
CA ASP A 54 4.59 1.90 26.49
C ASP A 54 5.92 1.48 25.83
N GLY A 55 6.43 2.34 24.93
CA GLY A 55 7.68 2.14 24.18
C GLY A 55 7.60 1.16 23.00
N LYS A 56 6.49 0.45 22.79
CA LYS A 56 6.35 -0.57 21.72
C LYS A 56 5.59 -0.01 20.51
N SER A 57 6.09 -0.26 19.30
CA SER A 57 5.39 0.11 18.05
C SER A 57 4.08 -0.67 17.91
N THR A 58 2.97 0.06 17.90
CA THR A 58 1.61 -0.50 17.89
C THR A 58 0.72 0.07 16.78
N GLY A 59 1.19 1.09 16.06
CA GLY A 59 0.50 1.62 14.91
C GLY A 59 1.43 2.37 13.97
N MET A 60 0.98 2.59 12.75
CA MET A 60 1.70 3.35 11.74
C MET A 60 0.73 3.94 10.71
N ILE A 61 1.01 5.14 10.24
CA ILE A 61 0.47 5.69 9.01
C ILE A 61 1.61 6.13 8.08
N GLU A 62 1.47 5.89 6.79
CA GLU A 62 2.38 6.32 5.73
C GLU A 62 1.58 7.11 4.69
N TYR A 63 2.05 8.30 4.32
CA TYR A 63 1.41 9.16 3.33
C TYR A 63 2.44 9.98 2.57
N THR A 64 2.07 10.46 1.38
CA THR A 64 2.98 11.17 0.46
C THR A 64 2.21 12.24 -0.32
N PRO A 65 2.86 13.27 -0.87
CA PRO A 65 2.22 14.17 -1.84
C PRO A 65 1.63 13.40 -3.03
N SER A 66 0.51 13.90 -3.56
CA SER A 66 -0.25 13.26 -4.65
C SER A 66 0.60 12.90 -5.88
N GLU A 67 1.60 13.71 -6.17
CA GLU A 67 2.50 13.61 -7.31
C GLU A 67 3.43 12.39 -7.21
N PHE A 68 3.58 11.82 -6.02
CA PHE A 68 4.45 10.66 -5.74
C PHE A 68 3.68 9.46 -5.18
N PHE A 69 2.36 9.43 -5.32
CA PHE A 69 1.52 8.35 -4.80
C PHE A 69 1.65 7.05 -5.60
N TRP A 70 1.72 5.92 -4.91
CA TRP A 70 1.94 4.59 -5.47
C TRP A 70 0.65 3.77 -5.67
N ARG A 71 -0.43 4.45 -6.06
CA ARG A 71 -1.72 3.85 -6.47
C ARG A 71 -2.24 4.62 -7.68
N PRO A 72 -3.11 4.03 -8.51
CA PRO A 72 -3.61 4.67 -9.73
C PRO A 72 -4.63 5.78 -9.44
N VAL A 73 -4.17 6.87 -8.85
CA VAL A 73 -4.97 8.07 -8.53
C VAL A 73 -4.30 9.27 -9.16
N LYS A 74 -5.09 10.06 -9.90
CA LYS A 74 -4.72 11.39 -10.36
C LYS A 74 -5.26 12.39 -9.35
N ALA A 75 -4.36 13.13 -8.71
CA ALA A 75 -4.67 14.18 -7.78
C ALA A 75 -3.58 15.25 -7.84
N LYS A 76 -3.91 16.48 -7.44
CA LYS A 76 -2.98 17.60 -7.38
C LYS A 76 -3.17 18.35 -6.07
N ASN A 77 -2.07 18.64 -5.38
CA ASN A 77 -2.09 19.37 -4.12
C ASN A 77 -2.87 18.65 -2.99
N TYR A 78 -2.72 17.32 -2.88
CA TYR A 78 -3.25 16.51 -1.76
C TYR A 78 -2.11 15.74 -1.07
N LEU A 79 -2.31 15.37 0.21
CA LEU A 79 -1.58 14.22 0.78
C LEU A 79 -2.40 12.96 0.54
N LEU A 80 -1.77 11.88 0.10
CA LEU A 80 -2.43 10.59 -0.12
C LEU A 80 -1.84 9.53 0.81
N ILE A 81 -2.71 8.85 1.55
CA ILE A 81 -2.35 7.81 2.52
C ILE A 81 -2.09 6.51 1.77
N HIS A 82 -0.88 6.00 1.91
CA HIS A 82 -0.45 4.70 1.38
C HIS A 82 -0.91 3.54 2.27
N CYS A 83 -0.74 3.71 3.58
CA CYS A 83 -0.93 2.62 4.54
C CYS A 83 -1.38 3.18 5.89
N LEU A 84 -2.30 2.46 6.52
CA LEU A 84 -2.68 2.63 7.91
C LEU A 84 -2.68 1.24 8.54
N TRP A 85 -1.92 1.07 9.62
CA TRP A 85 -1.78 -0.20 10.30
C TRP A 85 -1.85 0.01 11.80
N ILE A 86 -2.60 -0.85 12.50
CA ILE A 86 -2.67 -0.93 13.96
C ILE A 86 -2.47 -2.39 14.34
N VAL A 87 -1.57 -2.65 15.29
CA VAL A 87 -1.29 -3.99 15.76
C VAL A 87 -2.52 -4.57 16.44
N ASN A 88 -2.91 -5.77 16.00
CA ASN A 88 -4.01 -6.59 16.51
C ASN A 88 -5.39 -5.90 16.61
N SER A 89 -6.45 -6.71 16.64
CA SER A 89 -7.83 -6.20 16.66
C SER A 89 -8.24 -5.53 17.98
N LYS A 90 -7.56 -5.83 19.09
CA LYS A 90 -7.88 -5.28 20.42
C LYS A 90 -7.65 -3.77 20.49
N LEU A 91 -6.72 -3.24 19.69
CA LEU A 91 -6.39 -1.81 19.65
C LEU A 91 -7.22 -1.01 18.64
N HIS A 92 -7.92 -1.67 17.71
CA HIS A 92 -8.66 -0.98 16.63
C HIS A 92 -9.76 -0.05 17.15
N LYS A 93 -10.42 -0.42 18.25
CA LYS A 93 -11.51 0.37 18.86
C LYS A 93 -11.04 1.40 19.89
N LYS A 94 -9.72 1.57 20.08
CA LYS A 94 -9.14 2.49 21.07
C LYS A 94 -8.84 3.89 20.53
N GLY A 95 -9.21 4.18 19.27
CA GLY A 95 -9.04 5.51 18.67
C GLY A 95 -7.67 5.79 18.08
N TYR A 96 -6.69 4.89 18.21
CA TYR A 96 -5.32 5.07 17.72
C TYR A 96 -5.22 5.27 16.20
N GLY A 97 -6.03 4.57 15.40
CA GLY A 97 -6.09 4.82 13.95
C GLY A 97 -6.63 6.21 13.62
N SER A 98 -7.63 6.69 14.38
CA SER A 98 -8.16 8.05 14.22
C SER A 98 -7.14 9.11 14.62
N LEU A 99 -6.33 8.85 15.65
CA LEU A 99 -5.23 9.73 16.06
C LEU A 99 -4.20 9.90 14.93
N LEU A 100 -3.79 8.80 14.30
CA LEU A 100 -2.86 8.83 13.16
C LEU A 100 -3.42 9.56 11.93
N ILE A 101 -4.69 9.31 11.59
CA ILE A 101 -5.37 10.02 10.49
C ILE A 101 -5.43 11.53 10.75
N LYS A 102 -5.76 11.94 11.99
CA LYS A 102 -5.83 13.35 12.37
C LYS A 102 -4.49 14.06 12.23
N GLU A 103 -3.36 13.41 12.53
CA GLU A 103 -2.04 14.01 12.30
C GLU A 103 -1.74 14.24 10.81
N CYS A 104 -2.12 13.30 9.93
CA CYS A 104 -2.00 13.51 8.48
C CYS A 104 -2.86 14.69 7.99
N VAL A 105 -4.12 14.79 8.46
CA VAL A 105 -5.02 15.91 8.15
C VAL A 105 -4.48 17.23 8.70
N LYS A 106 -3.90 17.22 9.90
CA LYS A 106 -3.26 18.40 10.51
C LYS A 106 -2.10 18.90 9.66
N GLU A 107 -1.25 18.00 9.16
CA GLU A 107 -0.15 18.37 8.27
C GLU A 107 -0.67 18.95 6.95
N ALA A 108 -1.71 18.35 6.35
CA ALA A 108 -2.32 18.90 5.14
C ALA A 108 -2.88 20.31 5.33
N LYS A 109 -3.49 20.59 6.49
CA LYS A 109 -3.96 21.94 6.87
C LYS A 109 -2.79 22.93 6.97
N GLN A 110 -1.73 22.55 7.68
CA GLN A 110 -0.53 23.39 7.87
C GLN A 110 0.14 23.71 6.52
N LYS A 111 0.23 22.72 5.64
CA LYS A 111 0.74 22.87 4.27
C LYS A 111 -0.24 23.55 3.31
N LYS A 112 -1.42 23.99 3.79
CA LYS A 112 -2.43 24.71 2.99
C LYS A 112 -2.90 23.93 1.75
N LEU A 113 -2.91 22.60 1.80
CA LEU A 113 -3.27 21.70 0.69
C LEU A 113 -4.79 21.62 0.46
N ASN A 114 -5.19 21.00 -0.65
CA ASN A 114 -6.61 20.80 -0.99
C ASN A 114 -7.30 19.79 -0.08
N GLY A 115 -6.57 18.80 0.44
CA GLY A 115 -7.12 17.78 1.33
C GLY A 115 -6.20 16.60 1.57
N VAL A 116 -6.77 15.53 2.13
CA VAL A 116 -6.13 14.22 2.29
C VAL A 116 -6.96 13.17 1.56
N GLY A 117 -6.33 12.26 0.84
CA GLY A 117 -7.00 11.14 0.17
C GLY A 117 -6.46 9.78 0.57
N VAL A 118 -7.23 8.73 0.29
CA VAL A 118 -6.84 7.33 0.52
C VAL A 118 -7.60 6.41 -0.42
N VAL A 119 -6.95 5.34 -0.88
CA VAL A 119 -7.63 4.21 -1.52
C VAL A 119 -7.89 3.15 -0.46
N THR A 120 -9.15 2.74 -0.29
CA THR A 120 -9.58 1.72 0.68
C THR A 120 -10.11 0.47 0.00
N SER A 121 -10.22 -0.59 0.78
CA SER A 121 -10.97 -1.80 0.42
C SER A 121 -11.26 -2.62 1.67
N ASP A 122 -12.40 -3.32 1.71
CA ASP A 122 -12.77 -4.19 2.84
C ASP A 122 -12.16 -5.62 2.78
N GLY A 123 -11.42 -5.95 1.72
CA GLY A 123 -10.66 -7.21 1.71
C GLY A 123 -9.18 -7.07 2.13
N PRO A 124 -8.36 -8.08 1.88
CA PRO A 124 -7.09 -8.24 2.57
C PRO A 124 -6.06 -7.16 2.18
N TRP A 125 -5.14 -6.87 3.10
CA TRP A 125 -3.99 -5.95 2.94
C TRP A 125 -4.31 -4.47 2.70
N MET A 126 -5.55 -4.04 2.91
CA MET A 126 -5.95 -2.63 2.85
C MET A 126 -6.75 -2.23 4.10
N ALA A 127 -6.69 -0.94 4.43
CA ALA A 127 -7.55 -0.39 5.46
C ALA A 127 -8.97 -0.21 4.90
N GLY A 128 -9.98 -0.71 5.62
CA GLY A 128 -11.39 -0.56 5.24
C GLY A 128 -11.88 0.88 5.40
N LYS A 129 -12.89 1.27 4.61
CA LYS A 129 -13.35 2.66 4.55
C LYS A 129 -13.91 3.22 5.86
N LYS A 130 -14.46 2.36 6.73
CA LYS A 130 -15.18 2.74 7.95
C LYS A 130 -14.36 3.67 8.87
N ILE A 131 -13.05 3.44 9.01
CA ILE A 131 -12.21 4.30 9.86
C ILE A 131 -12.05 5.70 9.28
N PHE A 132 -11.99 5.84 7.96
CA PHE A 132 -11.86 7.13 7.28
C PHE A 132 -13.18 7.88 7.27
N LEU A 133 -14.30 7.21 7.00
CA LEU A 133 -15.64 7.81 7.09
C LEU A 133 -15.90 8.39 8.49
N LYS A 134 -15.56 7.64 9.55
CA LYS A 134 -15.64 8.13 10.94
C LYS A 134 -14.79 9.38 11.19
N ASN A 135 -13.72 9.59 10.42
CA ASN A 135 -12.83 10.75 10.51
C ASN A 135 -13.16 11.83 9.47
N GLY A 136 -14.38 11.83 8.91
CA GLY A 136 -14.88 12.90 8.05
C GLY A 136 -14.46 12.82 6.58
N PHE A 137 -13.85 11.70 6.16
CA PHE A 137 -13.61 11.46 4.73
C PHE A 137 -14.93 11.12 4.05
N LYS A 138 -15.03 11.46 2.76
CA LYS A 138 -16.16 11.11 1.90
C LYS A 138 -15.68 10.23 0.75
N GLN A 139 -16.42 9.17 0.45
CA GLN A 139 -16.17 8.38 -0.75
C GLN A 139 -16.55 9.23 -1.97
N ILE A 140 -15.65 9.30 -2.94
CA ILE A 140 -15.85 10.07 -4.17
C ILE A 140 -15.83 9.19 -5.42
N GLU A 141 -15.29 7.98 -5.34
CA GLU A 141 -15.24 7.07 -6.49
C GLU A 141 -15.11 5.63 -6.00
N GLU A 142 -15.49 4.68 -6.84
CA GLU A 142 -15.27 3.27 -6.65
C GLU A 142 -14.93 2.60 -7.98
N LYS A 143 -14.07 1.58 -7.91
CA LYS A 143 -13.72 0.76 -9.07
C LYS A 143 -13.37 -0.65 -8.62
N GLY A 144 -14.21 -1.62 -8.98
CA GLY A 144 -14.13 -2.98 -8.47
C GLY A 144 -14.26 -2.99 -6.94
N ARG A 145 -13.29 -3.56 -6.24
CA ARG A 145 -13.26 -3.61 -4.77
C ARG A 145 -12.60 -2.40 -4.10
N PHE A 146 -12.15 -1.42 -4.87
CA PHE A 146 -11.39 -0.27 -4.37
C PHE A 146 -12.26 0.98 -4.33
N GLU A 147 -12.12 1.75 -3.26
CA GLU A 147 -12.87 2.99 -3.06
C GLU A 147 -11.90 4.14 -2.82
N LEU A 148 -12.12 5.29 -3.47
CA LEU A 148 -11.34 6.50 -3.27
C LEU A 148 -12.08 7.43 -2.29
N LEU A 149 -11.45 7.73 -1.16
CA LEU A 149 -12.00 8.58 -0.12
C LEU A 149 -11.15 9.83 0.08
N ILE A 150 -11.80 10.99 0.24
CA ILE A 150 -11.14 12.29 0.43
C ILE A 150 -11.69 13.01 1.65
N TYR A 151 -10.79 13.59 2.46
CA TYR A 151 -11.07 14.65 3.42
C TYR A 151 -10.74 16.00 2.76
N GLN A 152 -11.77 16.72 2.32
CA GLN A 152 -11.61 17.99 1.60
C GLN A 152 -11.34 19.14 2.58
N LEU A 153 -10.32 19.95 2.31
CA LEU A 153 -9.95 21.14 3.09
C LEU A 153 -10.24 22.46 2.34
N LYS A 154 -10.03 22.49 1.03
CA LYS A 154 -10.22 23.67 0.18
C LYS A 154 -10.83 23.27 -1.16
N LYS A 155 -11.44 24.20 -1.91
CA LYS A 155 -11.85 23.92 -3.29
C LYS A 155 -10.61 23.63 -4.16
N GLY A 156 -10.69 22.63 -5.04
CA GLY A 156 -9.60 22.25 -5.93
C GLY A 156 -10.05 21.19 -6.94
N GLU A 157 -9.15 20.79 -7.83
CA GLU A 157 -9.39 19.67 -8.76
C GLU A 157 -9.71 18.40 -7.97
N ARG A 158 -10.83 17.76 -8.32
CA ARG A 158 -11.29 16.53 -7.68
C ARG A 158 -10.34 15.37 -8.04
N PRO A 159 -9.80 14.64 -7.05
CA PRO A 159 -9.05 13.41 -7.31
C PRO A 159 -9.90 12.37 -8.04
N VAL A 160 -9.29 11.61 -8.95
CA VAL A 160 -9.97 10.53 -9.69
C VAL A 160 -9.06 9.32 -9.82
N PHE A 161 -9.63 8.13 -9.95
CA PHE A 161 -8.87 6.96 -10.37
C PHE A 161 -8.37 7.14 -11.81
N ILE A 162 -7.13 6.73 -12.03
CA ILE A 162 -6.59 6.56 -13.39
C ILE A 162 -7.24 5.32 -13.97
N ASN A 163 -7.61 5.35 -15.25
CA ASN A 163 -8.23 4.19 -15.88
C ASN A 163 -7.20 3.07 -16.14
N TRP A 164 -7.05 2.15 -15.17
CA TRP A 164 -6.14 1.01 -15.28
C TRP A 164 -6.72 -0.19 -16.05
N THR A 165 -8.01 -0.20 -16.39
CA THR A 165 -8.64 -1.29 -17.14
C THR A 165 -8.35 -1.20 -18.63
N GLU A 166 -8.22 0.02 -19.16
CA GLU A 166 -7.86 0.26 -20.57
C GLU A 166 -6.36 0.05 -20.83
N ASN A 167 -5.52 0.35 -19.85
CA ASN A 167 -4.06 0.22 -19.93
C ASN A 167 -3.54 -1.09 -19.32
N GLN A 168 -4.36 -2.14 -19.29
CA GLN A 168 -3.95 -3.41 -18.69
C GLN A 168 -2.72 -3.97 -19.40
N ILE A 169 -1.63 -4.07 -18.64
CA ILE A 169 -0.43 -4.79 -19.05
C ILE A 169 -0.87 -6.20 -19.45
N SER A 170 -0.59 -6.58 -20.69
CA SER A 170 -0.81 -7.93 -21.18
C SER A 170 0.49 -8.71 -21.13
N SER A 171 0.40 -9.99 -20.80
CA SER A 171 1.53 -10.92 -20.82
C SER A 171 1.00 -12.31 -21.13
N LYS A 172 1.61 -12.99 -22.12
CA LYS A 172 1.28 -14.39 -22.47
C LYS A 172 1.56 -15.34 -21.30
N ASP A 173 2.66 -15.09 -20.60
CA ASP A 173 3.07 -15.80 -19.39
C ASP A 173 2.52 -15.11 -18.14
N PHE A 174 2.54 -15.82 -17.00
CA PHE A 174 2.30 -15.16 -15.72
C PHE A 174 3.39 -14.11 -15.47
N LYS A 175 2.95 -12.93 -15.02
CA LYS A 175 3.83 -11.82 -14.67
C LYS A 175 3.45 -11.28 -13.30
N VAL A 176 4.43 -11.21 -12.41
CA VAL A 176 4.33 -10.54 -11.12
C VAL A 176 4.87 -9.12 -11.27
N ILE A 177 4.04 -8.14 -10.96
CA ILE A 177 4.43 -6.73 -10.91
C ILE A 177 4.41 -6.34 -9.44
N TYR A 178 5.50 -5.79 -8.90
CA TYR A 178 5.58 -5.48 -7.47
C TYR A 178 6.45 -4.26 -7.18
N ALA A 179 6.29 -3.64 -6.01
CA ALA A 179 7.18 -2.58 -5.52
C ALA A 179 7.56 -2.81 -4.06
N ASN A 180 8.79 -2.48 -3.65
CA ASN A 180 9.27 -2.67 -2.27
C ASN A 180 8.63 -1.72 -1.23
N GLN A 181 7.50 -1.08 -1.55
CA GLN A 181 6.69 -0.34 -0.58
C GLN A 181 6.25 -1.22 0.59
N CYS A 182 5.83 -2.47 0.34
CA CYS A 182 5.46 -3.41 1.40
C CYS A 182 6.67 -4.29 1.75
N PRO A 183 7.08 -4.36 3.03
CA PRO A 183 8.25 -5.16 3.40
C PRO A 183 8.00 -6.67 3.25
N MET A 184 6.72 -7.09 3.16
CA MET A 184 6.35 -8.51 3.04
C MET A 184 6.73 -9.10 1.67
N PHE A 185 6.95 -8.28 0.64
CA PHE A 185 7.29 -8.80 -0.69
C PHE A 185 8.70 -9.38 -0.78
N ALA A 186 9.62 -8.97 0.09
CA ALA A 186 10.96 -9.55 0.14
C ALA A 186 10.94 -11.07 0.46
N LYS A 187 9.88 -11.55 1.12
CA LYS A 187 9.63 -12.99 1.30
C LYS A 187 8.68 -13.56 0.24
N CYS A 188 7.62 -12.84 -0.11
CA CYS A 188 6.65 -13.26 -1.11
C CYS A 188 7.33 -13.61 -2.45
N ILE A 189 8.21 -12.75 -2.95
CA ILE A 189 8.78 -12.88 -4.28
C ILE A 189 9.67 -14.14 -4.40
N PRO A 190 10.60 -14.44 -3.48
CA PRO A 190 11.30 -15.73 -3.46
C PRO A 190 10.37 -16.95 -3.40
N ASP A 191 9.32 -16.90 -2.55
CA ASP A 191 8.36 -17.99 -2.42
C ASP A 191 7.64 -18.26 -3.76
N LEU A 192 7.18 -17.20 -4.44
CA LEU A 192 6.54 -17.32 -5.76
C LEU A 192 7.50 -17.87 -6.82
N LYS A 193 8.78 -17.45 -6.81
CA LYS A 193 9.81 -18.00 -7.72
C LYS A 193 9.99 -19.50 -7.51
N TYR A 194 10.12 -19.92 -6.25
CA TYR A 194 10.30 -21.33 -5.90
C TYR A 194 9.08 -22.16 -6.32
N THR A 195 7.86 -21.70 -6.01
CA THR A 195 6.62 -22.38 -6.42
C THR A 195 6.50 -22.48 -7.95
N ALA A 196 6.80 -21.41 -8.69
CA ALA A 196 6.75 -21.43 -10.15
C ALA A 196 7.73 -22.44 -10.76
N LYS A 197 8.96 -22.49 -10.22
CA LYS A 197 9.98 -23.47 -10.63
C LYS A 197 9.48 -24.90 -10.40
N ASN A 198 8.96 -25.20 -9.22
CA ASN A 198 8.45 -26.53 -8.89
C ASN A 198 7.24 -26.94 -9.75
N LYS A 199 6.41 -25.97 -10.14
CA LYS A 199 5.25 -26.20 -11.02
C LYS A 199 5.59 -26.18 -12.51
N LYS A 200 6.86 -25.95 -12.87
CA LYS A 200 7.33 -25.80 -14.25
C LYS A 200 6.53 -24.74 -15.03
N VAL A 201 6.19 -23.63 -14.36
CA VAL A 201 5.50 -22.51 -15.01
C VAL A 201 6.43 -21.34 -15.19
N ASN A 202 6.42 -20.77 -16.41
CA ASN A 202 7.10 -19.52 -16.69
C ASN A 202 6.44 -18.36 -15.93
N LEU A 203 7.19 -17.80 -14.97
CA LEU A 203 6.76 -16.67 -14.16
C LEU A 203 7.77 -15.52 -14.30
N LYS A 204 7.32 -14.42 -14.90
CA LYS A 204 8.12 -13.20 -15.07
C LYS A 204 7.93 -12.27 -13.88
N PHE A 205 8.95 -11.47 -13.58
CA PHE A 205 8.91 -10.49 -12.50
C PHE A 205 9.24 -9.10 -13.03
N SER A 206 8.53 -8.08 -12.54
CA SER A 206 8.78 -6.68 -12.86
C SER A 206 8.67 -5.84 -11.60
N GLU A 207 9.83 -5.40 -11.12
CA GLU A 207 9.92 -4.50 -9.98
C GLU A 207 9.65 -3.04 -10.43
N ILE A 208 8.67 -2.40 -9.82
CA ILE A 208 8.39 -0.99 -9.99
C ILE A 208 9.29 -0.18 -9.05
N LYS A 209 10.10 0.71 -9.64
CA LYS A 209 11.07 1.56 -8.91
C LYS A 209 10.72 3.04 -8.88
N LYS A 210 9.61 3.45 -9.51
CA LYS A 210 9.13 4.83 -9.59
C LYS A 210 7.62 4.89 -9.36
N GLY A 211 7.13 5.87 -8.60
CA GLY A 211 5.70 6.03 -8.30
C GLY A 211 4.83 6.23 -9.54
N GLU A 212 5.34 6.92 -10.56
CA GLU A 212 4.65 7.09 -11.86
C GLU A 212 4.25 5.75 -12.51
N LEU A 213 5.14 4.75 -12.46
CA LEU A 213 4.85 3.42 -12.99
C LEU A 213 3.81 2.68 -12.13
N ALA A 214 3.78 2.92 -10.81
CA ALA A 214 2.77 2.35 -9.93
C ALA A 214 1.37 2.95 -10.15
N ARG A 215 1.28 4.18 -10.68
CA ARG A 215 0.02 4.77 -11.12
C ARG A 215 -0.58 4.10 -12.36
N ASN A 216 0.25 3.41 -13.14
CA ASN A 216 -0.17 2.62 -14.30
C ASN A 216 -0.30 1.12 -13.98
N ALA A 217 -0.28 0.75 -12.70
CA ALA A 217 -0.46 -0.64 -12.28
C ALA A 217 -1.87 -1.14 -12.64
N PRO A 218 -2.06 -2.45 -12.91
CA PRO A 218 -3.32 -3.00 -13.39
C PRO A 218 -4.42 -3.10 -12.33
N THR A 219 -4.19 -2.59 -11.11
CA THR A 219 -5.09 -2.73 -9.97
C THR A 219 -5.05 -1.49 -9.06
N GLY A 220 -6.15 -1.25 -8.35
CA GLY A 220 -6.23 -0.19 -7.32
C GLY A 220 -5.29 -0.39 -6.13
N TYR A 221 -4.61 -1.54 -6.02
CA TYR A 221 -3.58 -1.77 -5.01
C TYR A 221 -2.20 -1.26 -5.42
N GLY A 222 -1.94 -1.01 -6.71
CA GLY A 222 -0.75 -0.27 -7.18
C GLY A 222 0.62 -0.98 -7.10
N VAL A 223 0.90 -1.73 -6.03
CA VAL A 223 2.26 -2.22 -5.70
C VAL A 223 2.43 -3.72 -5.70
N MET A 224 1.39 -4.47 -6.04
CA MET A 224 1.47 -5.90 -6.30
C MET A 224 0.35 -6.32 -7.23
N SER A 225 0.69 -7.11 -8.25
CA SER A 225 -0.29 -7.85 -9.03
C SER A 225 0.34 -9.07 -9.67
N ILE A 226 -0.48 -10.09 -9.90
CA ILE A 226 -0.14 -11.26 -10.72
C ILE A 226 -1.12 -11.28 -11.87
N ILE A 227 -0.61 -11.24 -13.10
CA ILE A 227 -1.41 -11.13 -14.31
C ILE A 227 -1.01 -12.18 -15.36
N LYS A 228 -1.95 -12.58 -16.21
CA LYS A 228 -1.73 -13.35 -17.44
C LYS A 228 -2.88 -13.07 -18.42
N ASN A 229 -2.60 -12.87 -19.70
CA ASN A 229 -3.59 -12.60 -20.76
C ASN A 229 -4.60 -11.49 -20.38
N LYS A 230 -4.12 -10.37 -19.82
CA LYS A 230 -4.90 -9.24 -19.25
C LYS A 230 -5.71 -9.56 -17.99
N LYS A 231 -5.89 -10.83 -17.62
CA LYS A 231 -6.58 -11.24 -16.40
C LYS A 231 -5.68 -11.00 -15.17
N VAL A 232 -6.27 -10.42 -14.13
CA VAL A 232 -5.66 -10.28 -12.80
C VAL A 232 -6.01 -11.49 -11.95
N PHE A 233 -4.99 -12.16 -11.43
CA PHE A 233 -5.10 -13.34 -10.56
C PHE A 233 -4.95 -13.01 -9.08
N ALA A 234 -4.16 -11.98 -8.79
CA ALA A 234 -4.02 -11.40 -7.47
C ALA A 234 -3.66 -9.93 -7.63
N ASP A 235 -4.15 -9.10 -6.72
CA ASP A 235 -3.87 -7.67 -6.63
C ASP A 235 -3.16 -7.29 -5.32
N HIS A 236 -2.70 -8.26 -4.54
CA HIS A 236 -2.05 -8.06 -3.25
C HIS A 236 -1.08 -9.21 -2.95
N TYR A 237 -0.44 -9.18 -1.78
CA TYR A 237 0.36 -10.30 -1.28
C TYR A 237 -0.44 -11.60 -1.29
N ILE A 238 0.11 -12.68 -1.84
CA ILE A 238 -0.44 -14.02 -1.68
C ILE A 238 0.62 -14.98 -1.18
N SER A 239 0.20 -16.02 -0.47
CA SER A 239 1.09 -17.10 -0.02
C SER A 239 1.47 -18.02 -1.18
N ALA A 240 2.57 -18.76 -1.02
CA ALA A 240 2.98 -19.82 -1.94
C ALA A 240 1.84 -20.81 -2.24
N ARG A 241 1.13 -21.27 -1.21
CA ARG A 241 -0.02 -22.18 -1.35
C ARG A 241 -1.15 -21.57 -2.17
N ARG A 242 -1.47 -20.29 -1.95
CA ARG A 242 -2.51 -19.61 -2.73
C ARG A 242 -2.10 -19.47 -4.19
N PHE A 243 -0.82 -19.16 -4.43
CA PHE A 243 -0.27 -19.10 -5.77
C PHE A 243 -0.33 -20.46 -6.47
N GLU A 244 0.15 -21.52 -5.82
CA GLU A 244 0.04 -22.90 -6.32
C GLU A 244 -1.39 -23.27 -6.73
N ASN A 245 -2.38 -22.95 -5.89
CA ASN A 245 -3.79 -23.22 -6.20
C ASN A 245 -4.27 -22.47 -7.46
N ILE A 246 -3.77 -21.25 -7.70
CA ILE A 246 -4.05 -20.50 -8.93
C ILE A 246 -3.47 -21.23 -10.13
N MET A 247 -2.21 -21.67 -10.04
CA MET A 247 -1.53 -22.37 -11.14
C MET A 247 -2.22 -23.69 -11.50
N ASN A 248 -2.57 -24.50 -10.49
CA ASN A 248 -3.26 -25.77 -10.71
C ASN A 248 -4.60 -25.56 -11.45
N LYS A 249 -5.37 -24.53 -11.07
CA LYS A 249 -6.65 -24.21 -11.74
C LYS A 249 -6.46 -23.77 -13.19
N GLU A 250 -5.46 -22.96 -13.47
CA GLU A 250 -5.22 -22.46 -14.83
C GLU A 250 -4.63 -23.53 -15.76
N GLN A 251 -3.82 -24.46 -15.23
CA GLN A 251 -3.38 -25.64 -15.98
C GLN A 251 -4.56 -26.54 -16.34
N LEU A 252 -5.46 -26.84 -15.39
CA LEU A 252 -6.67 -27.63 -15.65
C LEU A 252 -7.57 -27.02 -16.74
N ASN A 253 -7.67 -25.69 -16.78
CA ASN A 253 -8.47 -24.98 -17.79
C ASN A 253 -7.78 -24.89 -19.16
N SER A 254 -6.46 -25.14 -19.26
CA SER A 254 -5.72 -25.11 -20.53
C SER A 254 -5.72 -26.48 -21.24
N THR A 255 -6.13 -27.55 -20.54
CA THR A 255 -6.23 -28.92 -21.06
C THR A 255 -7.66 -29.32 -21.44
N LYS A 256 -8.61 -28.40 -21.33
CA LYS A 256 -9.99 -28.52 -21.81
C LYS A 256 -10.17 -27.65 -23.05
#